data_AF-A0A8X6KF28-F1
#
_entry.id   AF-A0A8X6KF28-F1
#
_cell.length_a   1.000
_cell.length_b   1.000
_cell.length_c   1.000
_cell.angle_alpha   90.00
_cell.angle_beta   90.00
_cell.angle_gamma   90.00
#
_symmetry.space_group_name_H-M   'P 1'
#
loop_
_entity.id
_entity.type
_entity.pdbx_description
1 polymer ?
#
loop_
_entity_poly.entity_id
_entity_poly.type
_entity_poly.pdbx_seq_one_letter_code
_entity_poly.pdbx_strand_id
1 'polypeptide(L)'
;MWKDVKIVHGKPRHSQTQGSVERANQDIQNMLTAWMNNNDTNKWSEGLPFVQFARNTAYYEGIRQSPYEAMFGIKAKRGIASSFLPCEQITNIETEKQLEEIANTFETEEQLEETGNTEKNLSGGHSENHIRKKNIENYLQSTTSSYQVLTEKHELISIKRAAAKENLLLQATKMLRTSQKQFPSAQIGDTVRIQVPDVVQITEMC
;
A
#
# COMPACT_ATOMS: atom_id res chain seq x y z
N MET A 1 -26.35 -18.44 -7.15
CA MET A 1 -25.12 -18.25 -7.93
C MET A 1 -25.18 -16.86 -8.56
N TRP A 2 -24.12 -16.06 -8.46
CA TRP A 2 -24.13 -14.66 -8.88
C TRP A 2 -24.08 -14.59 -10.41
N LYS A 3 -25.12 -14.04 -11.04
CA LYS A 3 -25.31 -14.11 -12.51
C LYS A 3 -24.25 -13.34 -13.29
N ASP A 4 -23.62 -12.33 -12.68
CA ASP A 4 -22.63 -11.45 -13.31
C ASP A 4 -21.17 -11.85 -13.05
N VAL A 5 -20.94 -12.97 -12.34
CA VAL A 5 -19.59 -13.42 -12.01
C VAL A 5 -19.09 -14.40 -13.06
N LYS A 6 -18.10 -13.96 -13.83
CA LYS A 6 -17.38 -14.81 -14.78
C LYS A 6 -16.23 -15.55 -14.07
N ILE A 7 -16.37 -16.86 -13.93
CA ILE A 7 -15.30 -17.72 -13.42
C ILE A 7 -14.29 -17.96 -14.54
N VAL A 8 -13.04 -17.58 -14.29
CA VAL A 8 -11.91 -17.84 -15.20
C VAL A 8 -11.07 -18.97 -14.62
N HIS A 9 -10.97 -20.09 -15.33
CA HIS A 9 -10.19 -21.24 -14.91
C HIS A 9 -8.75 -21.13 -15.43
N GLY A 10 -7.78 -21.48 -14.57
CA GLY A 10 -6.40 -21.68 -14.99
C GLY A 10 -6.27 -22.90 -15.90
N LYS A 11 -5.20 -22.96 -16.69
CA LYS A 11 -4.91 -24.15 -17.48
C LYS A 11 -4.48 -25.31 -16.55
N PRO A 12 -4.98 -26.54 -16.74
CA PRO A 12 -4.55 -27.70 -15.97
C PRO A 12 -3.02 -27.85 -16.02
N ARG A 13 -2.38 -27.99 -14.86
CA ARG A 13 -0.91 -28.19 -14.71
C ARG A 13 -0.02 -27.09 -15.32
N HIS A 14 -0.53 -25.88 -15.51
CA HIS A 14 0.26 -24.74 -16.01
C HIS A 14 0.28 -23.60 -14.97
N SER A 15 1.14 -23.77 -13.96
CA SER A 15 1.43 -22.79 -12.89
C SER A 15 1.86 -21.43 -13.43
N GLN A 16 2.38 -21.33 -14.66
CA GLN A 16 2.85 -20.07 -15.22
C GLN A 16 1.74 -19.00 -15.33
N THR A 17 0.48 -19.40 -15.52
CA THR A 17 -0.68 -18.47 -15.53
C THR A 17 -1.19 -18.10 -14.13
N GLN A 18 -0.81 -18.88 -13.11
CA GLN A 18 -1.21 -18.69 -11.71
C GLN A 18 -0.06 -18.28 -10.79
N GLY A 19 1.17 -18.21 -11.30
CA GLY A 19 2.37 -18.00 -10.50
C GLY A 19 2.39 -16.68 -9.72
N SER A 20 1.65 -15.67 -10.16
CA SER A 20 1.48 -14.44 -9.36
C SER A 20 0.66 -14.67 -8.10
N VAL A 21 -0.41 -15.45 -8.21
CA VAL A 21 -1.28 -15.81 -7.07
C VAL A 21 -0.55 -16.80 -6.17
N GLU A 22 0.14 -17.79 -6.74
CA GLU A 22 0.94 -18.76 -5.99
C GLU A 22 2.04 -18.07 -5.16
N ARG A 23 2.81 -17.14 -5.76
CA ARG A 23 3.81 -16.35 -5.02
C ARG A 23 3.19 -15.50 -3.93
N ALA A 24 2.08 -14.82 -4.22
CA ALA A 24 1.39 -14.01 -3.22
C ALA A 24 0.87 -14.86 -2.05
N ASN A 25 0.33 -16.04 -2.33
CA ASN A 25 -0.12 -16.97 -1.30
C ASN A 25 1.05 -17.48 -0.46
N GLN A 26 2.19 -17.79 -1.08
CA GLN A 26 3.40 -18.19 -0.36
C GLN A 26 3.90 -17.08 0.57
N ASP A 27 3.91 -15.82 0.11
CA ASP A 27 4.28 -14.68 0.95
C ASP A 27 3.37 -14.58 2.19
N ILE A 28 2.06 -14.73 2.02
CA ILE A 28 1.09 -14.69 3.13
C ILE A 28 1.32 -15.86 4.10
N GLN A 29 1.56 -17.06 3.59
CA GLN A 29 1.90 -18.22 4.43
C GLN A 29 3.16 -17.95 5.25
N ASN A 30 4.22 -17.46 4.63
CA ASN A 30 5.47 -17.13 5.32
C ASN A 30 5.26 -16.06 6.40
N MET A 31 4.45 -15.03 6.12
CA MET A 31 4.11 -13.99 7.10
C MET A 31 3.31 -14.55 8.28
N LEU A 32 2.35 -15.45 8.03
CA LEU A 32 1.58 -16.12 9.08
C LEU A 32 2.47 -17.04 9.92
N THR A 33 3.37 -17.80 9.30
CA THR A 33 4.35 -18.64 10.01
C THR A 33 5.24 -17.80 10.92
N ALA A 34 5.77 -16.69 10.41
CA ALA A 34 6.57 -15.77 11.23
C ALA A 34 5.76 -15.18 12.39
N TRP A 35 4.51 -14.78 12.14
CA TRP A 35 3.63 -14.25 13.19
C TRP A 35 3.33 -15.30 14.26
N MET A 36 3.02 -16.54 13.89
CA MET A 36 2.78 -17.64 14.81
C MET A 36 4.00 -17.94 15.68
N ASN A 37 5.19 -17.97 15.08
CA ASN A 37 6.45 -18.18 15.81
C ASN A 37 6.73 -17.05 16.82
N ASN A 38 6.40 -15.80 16.47
CA ASN A 38 6.64 -14.66 17.37
C ASN A 38 5.65 -14.59 18.55
N ASN A 39 4.49 -15.24 18.44
CA ASN A 39 3.42 -15.20 19.43
C ASN A 39 3.21 -16.55 20.13
N ASP A 40 4.11 -17.53 19.91
CA ASP A 40 4.05 -18.89 20.47
C ASP A 40 2.65 -19.53 20.36
N THR A 41 2.02 -19.40 19.19
CA THR A 41 0.63 -19.85 18.96
C THR A 41 0.48 -20.52 17.61
N ASN A 42 -0.40 -21.52 17.54
CA ASN A 42 -0.80 -22.17 16.29
C ASN A 42 -2.10 -21.58 15.70
N LYS A 43 -2.65 -20.54 16.32
CA LYS A 43 -3.91 -19.91 15.91
C LYS A 43 -3.68 -18.85 14.83
N TRP A 44 -3.34 -19.31 13.62
CA TRP A 44 -3.08 -18.42 12.47
C TRP A 44 -4.21 -17.43 12.17
N SER A 45 -5.47 -17.79 12.48
CA SER A 45 -6.64 -16.92 12.26
C SER A 45 -6.60 -15.63 13.08
N GLU A 46 -6.00 -15.66 14.28
CA GLU A 46 -5.80 -14.46 15.12
C GLU A 46 -4.74 -13.53 14.50
N GLY A 47 -3.77 -14.08 13.78
CA GLY A 47 -2.73 -13.35 13.07
C GLY A 47 -3.15 -12.74 11.74
N LEU A 48 -4.24 -13.22 11.14
CA LEU A 48 -4.67 -12.85 9.79
C LEU A 48 -4.91 -11.33 9.62
N PRO A 49 -5.58 -10.60 10.54
CA PRO A 49 -5.75 -9.15 10.41
C PRO A 49 -4.42 -8.39 10.41
N PHE A 50 -3.46 -8.83 11.22
CA PHE A 50 -2.13 -8.21 11.31
C PHE A 50 -1.32 -8.45 10.04
N VAL A 51 -1.30 -9.69 9.54
CA VAL A 51 -0.61 -10.04 8.29
C VAL A 51 -1.24 -9.31 7.10
N GLN A 52 -2.56 -9.27 7.02
CA GLN A 52 -3.27 -8.55 5.96
C GLN A 52 -2.95 -7.06 6.00
N PHE A 53 -2.99 -6.43 7.17
CA PHE A 53 -2.63 -5.02 7.32
C PHE A 53 -1.17 -4.78 6.95
N ALA A 54 -0.23 -5.58 7.45
CA ALA A 54 1.19 -5.46 7.13
C ALA A 54 1.43 -5.61 5.63
N ARG A 55 0.83 -6.60 4.97
CA ARG A 55 0.99 -6.81 3.52
C ARG A 55 0.40 -5.67 2.71
N ASN A 56 -0.78 -5.17 3.07
CA ASN A 56 -1.46 -4.12 2.32
C ASN A 56 -0.80 -2.74 2.51
N THR A 57 -0.06 -2.53 3.60
CA THR A 57 0.60 -1.25 3.91
C THR A 57 2.09 -1.24 3.57
N ALA A 58 2.68 -2.40 3.31
CA ALA A 58 4.03 -2.51 2.79
C ALA A 58 4.14 -1.85 1.42
N TYR A 59 5.27 -1.16 1.19
CA TYR A 59 5.58 -0.57 -0.10
C TYR A 59 5.87 -1.67 -1.14
N TYR A 60 5.22 -1.59 -2.31
CA TYR A 60 5.44 -2.52 -3.41
C TYR A 60 6.12 -1.81 -4.58
N GLU A 61 7.34 -2.24 -4.89
CA GLU A 61 8.20 -1.60 -5.92
C GLU A 61 7.51 -1.52 -7.29
N GLY A 62 6.76 -2.55 -7.67
CA GLY A 62 6.11 -2.61 -8.99
C GLY A 62 5.05 -1.54 -9.22
N ILE A 63 4.36 -1.08 -8.16
CA ILE A 63 3.36 0.01 -8.25
C ILE A 63 3.86 1.33 -7.65
N ARG A 64 5.05 1.33 -7.03
CA ARG A 64 5.69 2.44 -6.31
C ARG A 64 4.86 3.07 -5.21
N GLN A 65 4.03 2.26 -4.56
CA GLN A 65 3.20 2.63 -3.41
C GLN A 65 2.73 1.36 -2.72
N SER A 66 2.05 1.49 -1.59
CA SER A 66 1.39 0.37 -0.95
C SER A 66 0.07 0.00 -1.67
N PRO A 67 -0.34 -1.29 -1.67
CA PRO A 67 -1.66 -1.69 -2.17
C PRO A 67 -2.80 -0.91 -1.50
N TYR A 68 -2.66 -0.56 -0.23
CA TYR A 68 -3.63 0.26 0.51
C TYR A 68 -3.76 1.66 -0.11
N GLU A 69 -2.65 2.36 -0.38
CA GLU A 69 -2.67 3.67 -1.03
C GLU A 69 -3.26 3.60 -2.44
N ALA A 70 -2.93 2.56 -3.21
CA ALA A 70 -3.51 2.35 -4.53
C ALA A 70 -5.03 2.09 -4.47
N MET A 71 -5.52 1.44 -3.40
CA MET A 71 -6.93 1.10 -3.26
C MET A 71 -7.76 2.27 -2.72
N PHE A 72 -7.23 3.01 -1.74
CA PHE A 72 -7.96 4.01 -0.95
C PHE A 72 -7.51 5.46 -1.16
N GLY A 73 -6.43 5.71 -1.89
CA GLY A 73 -5.93 7.05 -2.19
C GLY A 73 -5.13 7.71 -1.05
N ILE A 74 -5.09 7.08 0.13
CA ILE A 74 -4.48 7.61 1.36
C ILE A 74 -3.51 6.60 1.97
N LYS A 75 -2.54 7.09 2.74
CA LYS A 75 -1.68 6.23 3.56
C LYS A 75 -2.48 5.59 4.67
N ALA A 76 -2.19 4.33 5.00
CA ALA A 76 -2.79 3.69 6.15
C ALA A 76 -2.33 4.37 7.44
N LYS A 77 -3.28 4.65 8.33
CA LYS A 77 -3.00 5.22 9.65
C LYS A 77 -2.80 4.09 10.66
N ARG A 78 -1.73 4.16 11.44
CA ARG A 78 -1.41 3.24 12.55
C ARG A 78 -1.64 3.97 13.87
N GLY A 79 -2.91 4.09 14.26
CA GLY A 79 -3.32 4.74 15.52
C GLY A 79 -2.71 6.13 15.72
N ILE A 80 -2.34 6.44 16.96
CA ILE A 80 -1.69 7.72 17.33
C ILE A 80 -0.33 7.92 16.68
N ALA A 81 0.37 6.85 16.25
CA ALA A 81 1.65 6.94 15.56
C ALA A 81 1.52 7.52 14.13
N SER A 82 0.30 7.69 13.63
CA SER A 82 0.02 8.37 12.35
C SER A 82 -0.78 9.66 12.54
N SER A 83 -0.80 10.18 13.77
CA SER A 83 -1.32 11.51 14.07
C SER A 83 -0.29 12.58 13.72
N PHE A 84 -0.67 13.85 13.85
CA PHE A 84 0.23 14.98 13.69
C PHE A 84 1.11 15.22 14.94
N LEU A 85 0.98 14.37 15.96
CA LEU A 85 1.72 14.52 17.21
C LEU A 85 3.21 14.17 17.01
N PRO A 86 4.14 14.98 17.53
CA PRO A 86 5.56 14.66 17.60
C PRO A 86 5.81 13.28 18.24
N CYS A 87 6.71 12.50 17.64
CA CYS A 87 7.06 11.17 18.14
C CYS A 87 7.51 11.16 19.62
N GLU A 88 8.20 12.22 20.06
CA GLU A 88 8.69 12.38 21.44
C GLU A 88 7.56 12.49 22.47
N GLN A 89 6.42 13.08 22.08
CA GLN A 89 5.26 13.17 22.95
C GLN A 89 4.52 11.82 22.98
N ILE A 90 4.42 11.12 21.85
CA ILE A 90 3.74 9.82 21.75
C ILE A 90 4.39 8.76 22.67
N THR A 91 5.72 8.76 22.82
CA THR A 91 6.41 7.78 23.68
C THR A 91 6.12 7.96 25.17
N ASN A 92 5.66 9.14 25.59
CA ASN A 92 5.40 9.48 26.99
C ASN A 92 3.91 9.39 27.37
N ILE A 93 3.03 9.05 26.42
CA ILE A 93 1.59 8.92 26.67
C ILE A 93 1.32 7.53 27.23
N GLU A 94 1.00 7.47 28.52
CA GLU A 94 0.62 6.24 29.22
C GLU A 94 -0.89 6.17 29.50
N THR A 95 -1.59 7.32 29.49
CA THR A 95 -3.02 7.41 29.83
C THR A 95 -3.82 8.27 28.86
N GLU A 96 -5.12 7.99 28.75
CA GLU A 96 -6.06 8.76 27.91
C GLU A 96 -6.09 10.25 28.25
N LYS A 97 -5.99 10.59 29.55
CA LYS A 97 -5.95 11.99 30.01
C LYS A 97 -4.75 12.78 29.45
N GLN A 98 -3.59 12.14 29.35
CA GLN A 98 -2.39 12.78 28.78
C GLN A 98 -2.55 13.02 27.29
N LEU A 99 -3.22 12.10 26.59
CA LEU A 99 -3.53 12.26 25.16
C LEU A 99 -4.49 13.43 24.94
N GLU A 100 -5.52 13.57 25.79
CA GLU A 100 -6.46 14.70 25.73
C GLU A 100 -5.78 16.05 26.00
N GLU A 101 -4.90 16.11 27.01
CA GLU A 101 -4.16 17.33 27.33
C GLU A 101 -3.28 17.78 26.17
N ILE A 102 -2.54 16.84 25.57
CA ILE A 102 -1.70 17.13 24.40
C ILE A 102 -2.57 17.59 23.21
N ALA A 103 -3.67 16.90 22.90
CA ALA A 103 -4.56 17.31 21.82
C ALA A 103 -5.09 18.75 22.01
N ASN A 104 -5.49 19.10 23.23
CA ASN A 104 -5.99 20.43 23.56
C ASN A 104 -4.88 21.51 23.49
N THR A 105 -3.64 21.17 23.83
CA THR A 105 -2.50 22.11 23.67
C THR A 105 -2.23 22.44 22.20
N PHE A 106 -2.27 21.45 21.30
CA PHE A 106 -2.10 21.68 19.86
C PHE A 106 -3.24 22.53 19.25
N GLU A 107 -4.48 22.31 19.66
CA GLU A 107 -5.61 23.15 19.24
C GLU A 107 -5.49 24.60 19.72
N THR A 108 -4.78 24.84 20.83
CA THR A 108 -4.57 26.17 21.41
C THR A 108 -3.35 26.87 20.80
N GLU A 109 -2.26 26.14 20.52
CA GLU A 109 -1.07 26.67 19.83
C GLU A 109 -1.37 27.09 18.39
N GLU A 110 -2.21 26.33 17.67
CA GLU A 110 -2.65 26.67 16.31
C GLU A 110 -3.47 27.98 16.27
N GLN A 111 -4.11 28.38 17.39
CA GLN A 111 -4.84 29.64 17.53
C GLN A 111 -3.92 30.83 17.88
N LEU A 112 -2.81 30.60 18.58
CA LEU A 112 -1.88 31.67 18.99
C LEU A 112 -0.93 32.07 17.86
N GLU A 113 -0.52 31.14 16.98
CA GLU A 113 0.35 31.43 15.84
C GLU A 113 -0.31 32.27 14.73
N GLU A 114 -1.63 32.46 14.74
CA GLU A 114 -2.31 33.40 13.81
C GLU A 114 -2.12 34.87 14.18
N THR A 115 -1.58 35.19 15.37
CA THR A 115 -1.49 36.58 15.86
C THR A 115 -0.07 37.17 15.93
N GLY A 116 0.98 36.42 15.54
CA GLY A 116 2.37 36.86 15.70
C GLY A 116 3.23 36.76 14.44
N ASN A 117 3.04 37.66 13.46
CA ASN A 117 4.01 37.86 12.37
C ASN A 117 4.89 39.08 12.66
N THR A 118 6.18 38.90 12.98
CA THR A 118 7.28 39.82 12.57
C THR A 118 8.64 39.12 12.55
N GLU A 119 9.14 38.90 11.34
CA GLU A 119 10.55 38.91 10.88
C GLU A 119 11.65 38.12 11.64
N LYS A 120 12.24 37.13 10.94
CA LYS A 120 13.69 37.10 10.63
C LYS A 120 14.02 36.10 9.52
N ASN A 121 14.93 36.53 8.65
CA ASN A 121 15.27 35.98 7.35
C ASN A 121 16.41 34.92 7.37
N LEU A 122 16.33 34.01 6.38
CA LEU A 122 17.36 33.26 5.64
C LEU A 122 18.19 32.13 6.30
N SER A 123 17.99 30.89 5.80
CA SER A 123 19.05 30.02 5.20
C SER A 123 18.55 28.60 4.87
N GLY A 124 18.62 28.19 3.60
CA GLY A 124 18.85 26.80 3.16
C GLY A 124 17.63 25.89 2.97
N GLY A 125 17.30 25.58 1.72
CA GLY A 125 16.04 24.95 1.32
C GLY A 125 15.94 23.42 1.46
N HIS A 126 14.70 22.97 1.68
CA HIS A 126 14.07 21.82 1.04
C HIS A 126 12.55 22.07 1.01
N SER A 127 11.97 22.05 -0.18
CA SER A 127 10.56 22.38 -0.42
C SER A 127 9.67 21.16 -0.19
N GLU A 128 8.89 21.16 0.89
CA GLU A 128 7.62 20.43 0.95
C GLU A 128 6.49 21.44 1.14
N ASN A 129 5.62 21.51 0.14
CA ASN A 129 4.52 22.48 0.07
C ASN A 129 3.46 22.16 1.12
N HIS A 130 3.40 23.01 2.14
CA HIS A 130 2.38 23.01 3.19
C HIS A 130 1.10 23.70 2.66
N ILE A 131 0.05 22.94 2.37
CA ILE A 131 -1.28 23.51 2.05
C ILE A 131 -2.04 23.68 3.37
N ARG A 132 -2.10 24.92 3.85
CA ARG A 132 -2.92 25.39 4.96
C ARG A 132 -4.41 25.35 4.57
N LYS A 133 -5.23 24.56 5.25
CA LYS A 133 -6.70 24.67 5.18
C LYS A 133 -7.19 25.46 6.39
N LYS A 134 -7.77 26.65 6.15
CA LYS A 134 -8.48 27.45 7.16
C LYS A 134 -9.97 27.06 7.22
N ASN A 135 -10.50 27.07 8.45
CA ASN A 135 -11.89 26.78 8.88
C ASN A 135 -12.95 27.54 8.05
N ILE A 136 -13.94 26.87 7.44
CA ILE A 136 -15.27 26.48 7.95
C ILE A 136 -16.02 27.62 8.65
N GLU A 137 -16.91 28.26 7.90
CA GLU A 137 -18.01 29.07 8.43
C GLU A 137 -19.35 28.46 7.99
N ASN A 138 -20.06 27.93 9.00
CA ASN A 138 -21.51 27.91 9.22
C ASN A 138 -22.49 27.27 8.21
N TYR A 139 -22.95 26.08 8.62
CA TYR A 139 -24.36 25.83 9.00
C TYR A 139 -25.47 25.91 7.93
N LEU A 140 -25.17 25.63 6.66
CA LEU A 140 -26.13 25.07 5.68
C LEU A 140 -25.49 23.99 4.75
N GLN A 141 -24.24 23.57 5.02
CA GLN A 141 -23.37 22.81 4.12
C GLN A 141 -23.35 21.27 4.38
N SER A 142 -24.25 20.70 5.16
CA SER A 142 -24.10 19.31 5.61
C SER A 142 -24.26 18.28 4.47
N THR A 143 -25.07 18.59 3.45
CA THR A 143 -25.33 17.68 2.32
C THR A 143 -24.40 17.93 1.15
N THR A 144 -24.09 19.20 0.83
CA THR A 144 -23.18 19.57 -0.26
C THR A 144 -21.72 19.17 0.01
N SER A 145 -21.28 19.24 1.28
CA SER A 145 -19.90 18.89 1.69
C SER A 145 -19.60 17.38 1.58
N SER A 146 -20.57 16.51 1.90
CA SER A 146 -20.36 15.06 1.88
C SER A 146 -20.09 14.53 0.46
N TYR A 147 -20.88 14.97 -0.52
CA TYR A 147 -20.68 14.56 -1.92
C TYR A 147 -19.39 15.14 -2.52
N GLN A 148 -19.00 16.36 -2.14
CA GLN A 148 -17.72 16.95 -2.54
C GLN A 148 -16.53 16.16 -2.02
N VAL A 149 -16.52 15.82 -0.72
CA VAL A 149 -15.47 15.01 -0.09
C VAL A 149 -15.39 13.61 -0.70
N LEU A 150 -16.53 12.98 -1.00
CA LEU A 150 -16.55 11.69 -1.69
C LEU A 150 -15.94 11.79 -3.08
N THR A 151 -16.26 12.85 -3.83
CA THR A 151 -15.74 13.08 -5.17
C THR A 151 -14.23 13.30 -5.17
N GLU A 152 -13.72 14.12 -4.25
CA GLU A 152 -12.27 14.34 -4.05
C GLU A 152 -11.55 13.02 -3.72
N LYS A 153 -12.14 12.19 -2.85
CA LYS A 153 -11.57 10.88 -2.51
C LYS A 153 -11.56 9.93 -3.71
N HIS A 154 -12.62 9.91 -4.50
CA HIS A 154 -12.69 9.11 -5.72
C HIS A 154 -11.65 9.55 -6.75
N GLU A 155 -11.42 10.86 -6.89
CA GLU A 155 -10.41 11.42 -7.78
C GLU A 155 -9.00 11.00 -7.34
N LEU A 156 -8.67 11.13 -6.05
CA LEU A 156 -7.40 10.67 -5.50
C LEU A 156 -7.15 9.18 -5.74
N ILE A 157 -8.17 8.35 -5.50
CA ILE A 157 -8.10 6.90 -5.78
C ILE A 157 -7.81 6.66 -7.27
N SER A 158 -8.50 7.37 -8.16
CA SER A 158 -8.29 7.25 -9.60
C SER A 158 -6.86 7.59 -10.00
N ILE A 159 -6.31 8.70 -9.49
CA ILE A 159 -4.93 9.13 -9.72
C ILE A 159 -3.94 8.07 -9.23
N LYS A 160 -4.10 7.57 -8.01
CA LYS A 160 -3.20 6.55 -7.46
C LYS A 160 -3.24 5.25 -8.26
N ARG A 161 -4.43 4.81 -8.70
CA ARG A 161 -4.59 3.62 -9.56
C ARG A 161 -3.99 3.81 -10.93
N ALA A 162 -4.16 4.99 -11.54
CA ALA A 162 -3.55 5.30 -12.84
C ALA A 162 -2.02 5.23 -12.76
N ALA A 163 -1.41 5.85 -11.74
CA ALA A 163 0.03 5.78 -11.50
C ALA A 163 0.51 4.34 -11.26
N ALA A 164 -0.21 3.54 -10.45
CA ALA A 164 0.11 2.14 -10.23
C ALA A 164 0.12 1.34 -11.55
N LYS A 165 -0.89 1.55 -12.39
CA LYS A 165 -1.01 0.89 -13.71
C LYS A 165 0.16 1.26 -14.62
N GLU A 166 0.53 2.53 -14.67
CA GLU A 166 1.65 3.01 -15.48
C GLU A 166 2.98 2.37 -15.03
N ASN A 167 3.23 2.28 -13.73
CA ASN A 167 4.44 1.65 -13.20
C ASN A 167 4.52 0.16 -13.58
N LEU A 168 3.41 -0.57 -13.52
CA LEU A 168 3.36 -1.97 -13.96
C LEU A 168 3.61 -2.11 -15.46
N LEU A 169 3.09 -1.21 -16.28
CA LEU A 169 3.37 -1.19 -17.73
C LEU A 169 4.85 -0.93 -18.02
N LEU A 170 5.47 -0.02 -17.28
CA LEU A 170 6.89 0.26 -17.38
C LEU A 170 7.73 -0.97 -16.99
N GLN A 171 7.35 -1.67 -15.91
CA GLN A 171 8.00 -2.91 -15.49
C GLN A 171 7.86 -4.00 -16.54
N ALA A 172 6.65 -4.22 -17.08
CA ALA A 172 6.42 -5.19 -18.15
C ALA A 172 7.26 -4.88 -19.39
N THR A 173 7.36 -3.60 -19.77
CA THR A 173 8.19 -3.14 -20.88
C THR A 173 9.67 -3.41 -20.63
N LYS A 174 10.16 -3.18 -19.41
CA LYS A 174 11.55 -3.51 -19.03
C LYS A 174 11.79 -5.02 -19.09
N MET A 175 10.88 -5.84 -18.56
CA MET A 175 10.98 -7.30 -18.62
C MET A 175 11.01 -7.81 -20.06
N LEU A 176 10.18 -7.25 -20.94
CA LEU A 176 10.17 -7.58 -22.36
C LEU A 176 11.49 -7.23 -23.04
N ARG A 177 12.03 -6.02 -22.81
CA ARG A 177 13.32 -5.61 -23.36
C ARG A 177 14.46 -6.51 -22.90
N THR A 178 14.50 -6.87 -21.62
CA THR A 178 15.52 -7.79 -21.09
C THR A 178 15.39 -9.17 -21.71
N SER A 179 14.17 -9.69 -21.84
CA SER A 179 13.91 -10.99 -22.48
C SER A 179 14.33 -11.00 -23.94
N GLN A 180 13.98 -9.97 -24.72
CA GLN A 180 14.38 -9.84 -26.13
C GLN A 180 15.90 -9.72 -26.29
N LYS A 181 16.58 -9.04 -25.36
CA LYS A 181 18.04 -8.95 -25.34
C LYS A 181 18.69 -10.30 -25.04
N GLN A 182 18.12 -11.08 -24.11
CA GLN A 182 18.65 -12.37 -23.70
C GLN A 182 18.36 -13.48 -24.72
N PHE A 183 17.22 -13.40 -25.40
CA PHE A 183 16.74 -14.38 -26.37
C PHE A 183 16.38 -13.67 -27.68
N PRO A 184 17.39 -13.37 -28.54
CA PRO A 184 17.14 -12.75 -29.84
C PRO A 184 16.35 -13.69 -30.74
N SER A 185 15.62 -13.14 -31.72
CA SER A 185 14.85 -13.92 -32.68
C SER A 185 15.74 -14.90 -33.44
N ALA A 186 15.47 -16.19 -33.28
CA ALA A 186 16.12 -17.24 -34.05
C ALA A 186 15.51 -17.35 -35.45
N GLN A 187 16.34 -17.66 -36.45
CA GLN A 187 15.90 -17.94 -37.82
C GLN A 187 15.60 -19.44 -37.98
N ILE A 188 14.82 -19.77 -39.01
CA ILE A 188 14.54 -21.16 -39.36
C ILE A 188 15.85 -21.84 -39.76
N GLY A 189 16.25 -22.86 -39.00
CA GLY A 189 17.54 -23.57 -39.17
C GLY A 189 18.51 -23.38 -38.00
N ASP A 190 18.27 -22.42 -37.11
CA ASP A 190 19.09 -22.21 -35.92
C ASP A 190 18.88 -23.34 -34.91
N THR A 191 19.98 -23.92 -34.41
CA THR A 191 19.94 -24.93 -33.33
C THR A 191 20.00 -24.23 -31.97
N VAL A 192 18.89 -24.24 -31.23
CA VAL A 192 18.80 -23.64 -29.88
C VAL A 192 18.84 -24.73 -28.82
N ARG A 193 19.70 -24.58 -27.80
CA ARG A 193 19.71 -25.46 -26.62
C ARG A 193 18.81 -24.87 -25.54
N ILE A 194 17.72 -25.56 -25.24
CA ILE A 194 16.80 -25.20 -24.16
C ILE A 194 17.07 -26.14 -22.99
N GLN A 195 17.36 -25.58 -21.81
CA GLN A 195 17.43 -26.40 -20.60
C GLN A 195 16.00 -26.75 -20.16
N VAL A 196 15.73 -28.05 -20.08
CA VAL A 196 14.47 -28.57 -19.54
C VAL A 196 14.64 -28.66 -18.02
N PRO A 197 13.80 -27.98 -17.21
CA PRO A 197 13.86 -28.11 -15.76
C PRO A 197 13.47 -29.52 -15.32
N ASP A 198 14.14 -30.04 -14.29
CA ASP A 198 13.76 -31.30 -13.67
C ASP A 198 12.35 -31.19 -13.07
N VAL A 199 11.42 -31.99 -13.60
CA VAL A 199 10.07 -32.10 -13.07
C VAL A 199 10.12 -33.04 -11.88
N VAL A 200 9.92 -32.51 -10.67
CA VAL A 200 9.70 -33.33 -9.48
C VAL A 200 8.38 -34.08 -9.70
N GLN A 201 8.46 -35.37 -10.02
CA GLN A 201 7.29 -36.25 -10.00
C GLN A 201 6.81 -36.32 -8.55
N ILE A 202 5.64 -35.75 -8.29
CA ILE A 202 4.90 -36.03 -7.06
C ILE A 202 4.40 -37.46 -7.21
N THR A 203 5.17 -38.42 -6.73
CA THR A 203 4.71 -39.79 -6.56
C THR A 203 3.66 -39.77 -5.44
N GLU A 204 2.39 -39.89 -5.81
CA GLU A 204 1.32 -40.20 -4.87
C GLU A 204 1.67 -41.51 -4.18
N MET A 205 1.96 -41.46 -2.88
CA MET A 205 1.90 -42.64 -2.02
C MET A 205 0.42 -42.98 -1.85
N CYS A 206 -0.02 -44.04 -2.54
CA CYS A 206 -1.23 -44.79 -2.24
C CYS A 206 -1.16 -45.39 -0.83
#